data_AF-A0A4Y2HW73-F1
#
_entry.id   AF-A0A4Y2HW73-F1
#
_cell.length_a   1.000
_cell.length_b   1.000
_cell.length_c   1.000
_cell.angle_alpha   90.00
_cell.angle_beta   90.00
_cell.angle_gamma   90.00
#
_symmetry.space_group_name_H-M   'P 1'
#
loop_
_entity.id
_entity.type
_entity.pdbx_description
1 polymer ?
#
loop_
_entity_poly.entity_id
_entity_poly.type
_entity_poly.pdbx_seq_one_letter_code
_entity_poly.pdbx_strand_id
1 'polypeptide(L)' 'MAWPPRSLDLTPLDFYLWGYVKQHVYSERINDINHLKQRITDVIHSVTPDVLTRVWEELDYRLDVYRTTNGAHIELR' A
#
# COMPACT_ATOMS: atom_id res chain seq x y z
N MET A 1 -22.06 -4.06 1.58
CA MET A 1 -21.34 -2.93 0.96
C MET A 1 -21.07 -3.26 -0.51
N ALA A 2 -21.49 -2.42 -1.44
CA ALA A 2 -21.11 -2.53 -2.85
C ALA A 2 -20.00 -1.51 -3.12
N TRP A 3 -18.82 -1.95 -3.54
CA TRP A 3 -17.72 -1.06 -3.90
C TRP A 3 -17.98 -0.44 -5.27
N PRO A 4 -17.71 0.87 -5.46
CA PRO A 4 -17.89 1.50 -6.75
C PRO A 4 -16.91 0.96 -7.81
N PRO A 5 -17.28 1.00 -9.10
CA PRO A 5 -16.37 0.64 -10.19
C PRO A 5 -15.16 1.59 -10.19
N ARG A 6 -13.94 1.02 -10.35
CA ARG A 6 -12.60 1.65 -10.14
C ARG A 6 -12.12 1.76 -8.68
N SER A 7 -12.66 0.95 -7.77
CA SER A 7 -12.19 0.85 -6.36
C SER A 7 -10.81 0.21 -6.15
N LEU A 8 -10.02 -0.04 -7.20
CA LEU A 8 -8.64 -0.52 -7.06
C LEU A 8 -7.79 0.49 -6.26
N ASP A 9 -8.11 1.79 -6.37
CA ASP A 9 -7.47 2.88 -5.60
C ASP A 9 -7.94 2.98 -4.13
N LEU A 10 -8.95 2.22 -3.72
CA LEU A 10 -9.57 2.32 -2.39
C LEU A 10 -9.30 1.12 -1.49
N THR A 11 -8.57 0.12 -1.97
CA THR A 11 -8.17 -0.98 -1.09
C THR A 11 -6.84 -0.59 -0.43
N PRO A 12 -6.80 -0.30 0.88
CA PRO A 12 -5.56 0.10 1.58
C PRO A 12 -4.41 -0.89 1.37
N LEU A 13 -4.76 -2.16 1.17
CA LEU A 13 -3.83 -3.24 0.85
C LEU A 13 -3.15 -3.07 -0.52
N ASP A 14 -3.89 -2.63 -1.54
CA ASP A 14 -3.40 -2.54 -2.92
C ASP A 14 -2.60 -1.26 -3.15
N PHE A 15 -2.94 -0.16 -2.45
CA PHE A 15 -2.18 1.09 -2.53
C PHE A 15 -0.95 1.10 -1.61
N TYR A 16 -1.15 0.91 -0.30
CA TYR A 16 -0.09 1.15 0.68
C TYR A 16 0.76 -0.08 0.92
N LEU A 17 0.15 -1.24 1.19
CA LEU A 17 0.94 -2.45 1.46
C LEU A 17 1.76 -2.83 0.24
N TRP A 18 1.19 -2.74 -0.97
CA TRP A 18 1.96 -2.99 -2.18
C TRP A 18 3.08 -1.96 -2.42
N GLY A 19 2.84 -0.68 -2.12
CA GLY A 19 3.89 0.36 -2.14
C GLY A 19 5.02 0.06 -1.16
N TYR A 20 4.67 -0.26 0.09
CA TYR A 20 5.59 -0.65 1.17
C TYR A 20 6.40 -1.89 0.79
N VAL A 21 5.74 -2.95 0.32
CA VAL A 21 6.39 -4.20 -0.07
C VAL A 21 7.36 -3.96 -1.21
N LYS A 22 6.96 -3.22 -2.26
CA LYS A 22 7.88 -2.90 -3.37
C LYS A 22 9.10 -2.11 -2.88
N GLN A 23 8.90 -1.07 -2.05
CA GLN A 23 10.01 -0.28 -1.53
C GLN A 23 11.03 -1.13 -0.75
N HIS A 24 10.54 -2.08 0.07
CA HIS A 24 11.42 -2.91 0.89
C HIS A 24 12.05 -4.07 0.10
N VAL A 25 11.31 -4.68 -0.83
CA VAL A 25 11.82 -5.75 -1.70
C VAL A 25 12.91 -5.21 -2.64
N TYR A 26 12.72 -4.03 -3.21
CA TYR A 26 13.67 -3.41 -4.15
C TYR A 26 14.68 -2.46 -3.48
N SER A 27 14.73 -2.42 -2.15
CA SER A 27 15.76 -1.65 -1.41
C SER A 27 17.19 -2.15 -1.68
N GLU A 28 17.32 -3.42 -2.09
CA GLU A 28 18.57 -4.06 -2.46
C GLU A 28 18.48 -4.66 -3.86
N ARG A 29 19.64 -4.90 -4.47
CA ARG A 29 19.72 -5.53 -5.78
C ARG A 29 19.27 -6.99 -5.70
N ILE A 30 18.29 -7.33 -6.51
CA ILE A 30 17.81 -8.70 -6.66
C ILE A 30 18.62 -9.39 -7.76
N ASN A 31 19.14 -10.57 -7.43
CA ASN A 31 20.09 -11.30 -8.28
C ASN A 31 19.42 -12.44 -9.06
N ASP A 32 18.34 -13.01 -8.54
CA ASP A 32 17.60 -14.11 -9.14
C ASP A 32 16.18 -14.23 -8.55
N ILE A 33 15.37 -15.12 -9.14
CA ILE A 33 13.97 -15.33 -8.77
C ILE A 33 13.81 -15.91 -7.36
N ASN A 34 14.73 -16.76 -6.90
CA ASN A 34 14.63 -17.32 -5.54
C ASN A 34 14.94 -16.25 -4.50
N HIS A 35 15.95 -15.42 -4.77
CA HIS A 35 16.23 -14.26 -3.93
C HIS A 35 15.03 -13.31 -3.85
N LEU A 36 14.35 -13.03 -4.99
CA LEU A 36 13.11 -12.24 -4.99
C LEU A 36 12.01 -12.86 -4.12
N LYS A 37 11.74 -14.16 -4.28
CA LYS A 37 10.70 -14.87 -3.50
C LYS A 37 11.00 -14.82 -2.00
N GLN A 38 12.26 -15.03 -1.63
CA GLN A 38 12.69 -14.98 -0.24
C GLN A 38 12.50 -13.56 0.31
N ARG A 39 12.93 -12.53 -0.42
CA ARG A 39 12.77 -11.14 0.00
C ARG A 39 11.31 -10.73 0.18
N ILE A 40 10.42 -11.15 -0.72
CA ILE A 40 8.98 -10.92 -0.58
C ILE A 40 8.48 -11.58 0.72
N THR A 41 8.88 -12.83 0.98
CA THR A 41 8.49 -13.56 2.19
C THR A 41 8.98 -12.86 3.45
N ASP A 42 10.26 -12.46 3.48
CA ASP A 42 10.87 -11.77 4.61
C ASP A 42 10.19 -10.42 4.89
N VAL A 43 9.91 -9.64 3.84
CA VAL A 43 9.22 -8.36 3.97
C VAL A 43 7.81 -8.55 4.50
N ILE A 44 7.06 -9.54 3.99
CA ILE A 44 5.71 -9.85 4.50
C ILE A 44 5.76 -10.31 5.96
N HIS A 45 6.73 -11.14 6.34
CA HIS A 45 6.92 -11.55 7.74
C HIS A 45 7.36 -10.41 8.66
N SER A 46 8.04 -9.40 8.11
CA SER A 46 8.44 -8.20 8.85
C SER A 46 7.30 -7.19 9.05
N VAL A 47 6.14 -7.38 8.40
CA VAL A 47 4.97 -6.50 8.59
C VAL A 47 4.45 -6.70 10.00
N THR A 48 4.76 -5.74 10.86
CA THR A 48 4.27 -5.70 12.24
C THR A 48 2.89 -5.02 12.30
N PRO A 49 2.17 -5.16 13.43
CA PRO A 49 0.94 -4.40 13.67
C PRO A 49 1.12 -2.89 13.55
N ASP A 50 2.30 -2.35 13.87
CA ASP A 50 2.63 -0.91 13.72
C ASP A 50 2.61 -0.46 12.25
N VAL A 51 3.17 -1.27 11.35
CA VAL A 51 3.12 -1.02 9.91
C VAL A 51 1.67 -1.04 9.41
N LEU A 52 0.84 -1.95 9.93
CA LEU A 52 -0.59 -2.00 9.63
C LEU A 52 -1.34 -0.77 10.17
N THR A 53 -1.02 -0.29 11.35
CA THR A 53 -1.61 0.95 11.89
C THR A 53 -1.35 2.14 10.97
N ARG A 54 -0.11 2.29 10.48
CA ARG A 54 0.23 3.36 9.52
C ARG A 54 -0.52 3.25 8.19
N VAL A 55 -0.76 2.03 7.71
CA VAL A 55 -1.61 1.79 6.53
C VAL A 55 -3.02 2.32 6.77
N TRP A 56 -3.58 2.09 7.96
CA TRP A 56 -4.91 2.55 8.34
C TRP A 56 -4.99 4.07 8.51
N GLU A 57 -3.96 4.70 9.09
CA GLU A 57 -3.89 6.16 9.24
C GLU A 57 -3.82 6.87 7.88
N GLU A 58 -3.00 6.38 6.95
CA GLU A 58 -2.91 6.94 5.60
C GLU A 58 -4.23 6.73 4.81
N LEU A 59 -4.92 5.61 5.01
CA LEU A 59 -6.24 5.39 4.42
C LEU A 59 -7.26 6.38 4.97
N ASP A 60 -7.28 6.59 6.28
CA ASP A 60 -8.20 7.53 6.93
C ASP A 60 -7.97 8.95 6.41
N TYR A 61 -6.70 9.38 6.31
CA TYR A 61 -6.32 10.65 5.70
C TYR A 61 -6.83 10.78 4.25
N ARG A 62 -6.65 9.75 3.41
CA ARG A 62 -7.12 9.77 2.02
C ARG A 62 -8.63 9.81 1.91
N LEU A 63 -9.35 9.09 2.77
CA LEU A 63 -10.80 9.13 2.83
C LEU A 63 -11.30 10.50 3.28
N ASP A 64 -10.61 11.15 4.22
CA ASP A 64 -10.90 12.52 4.66
C ASP A 64 -10.68 13.53 3.52
N VAL A 65 -9.56 13.42 2.81
CA VAL A 65 -9.28 14.23 1.61
C VAL A 65 -10.36 14.03 0.56
N TYR A 66 -10.73 12.79 0.23
CA TYR A 66 -11.79 12.49 -0.75
C TYR A 66 -13.15 13.07 -0.35
N ARG A 67 -13.49 13.01 0.95
CA ARG A 67 -14.72 13.59 1.50
C ARG A 67 -14.69 15.12 1.41
N THR A 68 -13.54 15.73 1.64
CA THR A 68 -13.35 17.19 1.58
C THR A 68 -13.32 17.73 0.15
N THR A 69 -12.79 16.95 -0.82
CA THR A 69 -12.74 17.33 -2.24
C THR A 69 -13.97 16.92 -3.05
N ASN A 70 -14.99 16.33 -2.42
CA ASN A 70 -16.23 15.91 -3.06
C ASN A 70 -16.01 15.03 -4.32
N GLY A 71 -14.95 14.22 -4.32
CA GLY A 71 -14.57 13.33 -5.43
C GLY A 71 -13.66 13.92 -6.51
N ALA A 72 -13.11 15.13 -6.32
CA ALA A 72 -12.08 15.65 -7.22
C ALA A 72 -10.72 14.96 -6.93
N HIS A 73 -10.17 14.28 -7.94
CA HIS A 73 -8.87 13.62 -7.91
C HIS A 73 -7.76 14.63 -7.56
N ILE A 74 -7.03 14.39 -6.48
CA ILE A 74 -5.76 15.07 -6.19
C ILE A 74 -4.65 14.05 -6.42
N GLU A 75 -3.85 14.27 -7.47
CA GLU A 75 -2.54 13.61 -7.60
C GLU A 75 -1.60 14.24 -6.57
N LEU A 76 -1.22 13.49 -5.55
CA LEU A 76 -0.12 13.85 -4.66
C LEU A 76 1.19 13.47 -5.35
N ARG A 77 1.96 14.49 -5.71
CA ARG A 77 3.31 14.40 -6.31
C ARG A 77 4.35 13.98 -5.27
#